data_AF-A0A3M5WKV1-F1
#
_entry.id   AF-A0A3M5WKV1-F1
#
_cell.length_a   1.000
_cell.length_b   1.000
_cell.length_c   1.000
_cell.angle_alpha   90.00
_cell.angle_beta   90.00
_cell.angle_gamma   90.00
#
_symmetry.space_group_name_H-M   'P 1'
#
loop_
_entity.id
_entity.type
_entity.pdbx_description
1 polymer ?
#
loop_
_entity_poly.entity_id
_entity_poly.type
_entity_poly.pdbx_seq_one_letter_code
_entity_poly.pdbx_strand_id
1 'polypeptide(L)'
;MYSLIIHDDASGDLRQIIATNRSAGLKLVQVLGQLRVDQDALDRLSQVDWGGSPAWPKPRTAKFNTGPWGAAQKANMNLWRLRFFDDEILGYRIISAFFPRENQYQILAIVEKADFGAIHDERFNYELSHPISIRIASSYRELVNNFW
;
A
#
# COMPACT_ATOMS: atom_id res chain seq x y z
N MET A 1 -2.52 -16.87 -11.07
CA MET A 1 -1.46 -16.77 -10.04
C MET A 1 -0.89 -15.38 -10.12
N TYR A 2 -0.92 -14.65 -9.02
CA TYR A 2 -0.41 -13.29 -8.96
C TYR A 2 1.05 -13.26 -8.52
N SER A 3 1.81 -12.31 -9.05
CA SER A 3 3.13 -11.95 -8.54
C SER A 3 3.07 -10.65 -7.73
N LEU A 4 3.93 -10.53 -6.72
CA LEU A 4 4.09 -9.31 -5.93
C LEU A 4 5.55 -8.83 -6.04
N ILE A 5 5.73 -7.64 -6.59
CA ILE A 5 7.02 -6.96 -6.71
C ILE A 5 7.02 -5.74 -5.79
N ILE A 6 8.11 -5.53 -5.07
CA ILE A 6 8.33 -4.33 -4.25
C ILE A 6 9.20 -3.39 -5.07
N HIS A 7 8.68 -2.21 -5.40
CA HIS A 7 9.42 -1.19 -6.14
C HIS A 7 10.62 -0.68 -5.32
N ASP A 8 11.63 -0.14 -5.99
CA ASP A 8 12.84 0.37 -5.32
C ASP A 8 12.51 1.50 -4.34
N ASP A 9 11.53 2.34 -4.70
CA ASP A 9 10.96 3.36 -3.82
C ASP A 9 10.39 2.80 -2.51
N ALA A 10 9.57 1.75 -2.62
CA ALA A 10 8.99 1.09 -1.45
C ALA A 10 10.06 0.36 -0.63
N SER A 11 11.09 -0.17 -1.28
CA SER A 11 12.26 -0.74 -0.59
C SER A 11 13.04 0.32 0.18
N GLY A 12 13.17 1.53 -0.39
CA GLY A 12 13.74 2.69 0.28
C GLY A 12 12.91 3.10 1.51
N ASP A 13 11.59 3.20 1.34
CA ASP A 13 10.67 3.49 2.45
C ASP A 13 10.84 2.48 3.60
N LEU A 14 10.91 1.18 3.27
CA LEU A 14 11.07 0.11 4.26
C LEU A 14 12.39 0.22 5.03
N ARG A 15 13.49 0.53 4.34
CA ARG A 15 14.80 0.77 4.99
C ARG A 15 14.74 1.96 5.93
N GLN A 16 14.09 3.05 5.53
CA GLN A 16 13.91 4.23 6.37
C GLN A 16 13.08 3.90 7.61
N ILE A 17 11.98 3.16 7.46
CA ILE A 17 11.14 2.73 8.58
C ILE A 17 11.93 1.82 9.53
N ILE A 18 12.73 0.88 9.03
CA ILE A 18 13.60 0.04 9.88
C ILE A 18 14.60 0.90 10.67
N ALA A 19 15.13 1.96 10.08
CA ALA A 19 16.08 2.84 10.73
C ALA A 19 15.45 3.70 11.84
N THR A 20 14.21 4.16 11.66
CA THR A 20 13.52 5.05 12.62
C THR A 20 12.66 4.28 13.63
N ASN A 21 12.04 3.18 13.20
CA ASN A 21 11.21 2.30 14.01
C ASN A 21 11.42 0.84 13.58
N ARG A 22 12.47 0.24 14.14
CA ARG A 22 12.91 -1.12 13.80
C ARG A 22 11.82 -2.17 13.96
N SER A 23 10.98 -2.08 15.01
CA SER A 23 9.92 -3.06 15.25
C SER A 23 8.90 -3.05 14.12
N ALA A 24 8.33 -1.87 13.82
CA ALA A 24 7.38 -1.69 12.73
C ALA A 24 7.99 -2.08 11.37
N GLY A 25 9.25 -1.69 11.11
CA GLY A 25 9.94 -2.03 9.87
C GLY A 25 10.12 -3.53 9.66
N LEU A 26 10.58 -4.26 10.69
CA LEU A 26 10.71 -5.72 10.62
C LEU A 26 9.35 -6.41 10.50
N LYS A 27 8.33 -5.88 11.16
CA LYS A 27 6.96 -6.37 11.03
C LYS A 27 6.43 -6.19 9.60
N LEU A 28 6.68 -5.05 8.97
CA LEU A 28 6.36 -4.78 7.57
C LEU A 28 7.06 -5.76 6.62
N VAL A 29 8.35 -6.04 6.83
CA VAL A 29 9.08 -7.06 6.07
C VAL A 29 8.39 -8.42 6.18
N GLN A 30 8.03 -8.83 7.40
CA GLN A 30 7.37 -10.11 7.66
C GLN A 30 6.03 -10.22 6.93
N VAL A 31 5.14 -9.22 7.07
CA VAL A 31 3.80 -9.28 6.46
C VAL A 31 3.85 -9.19 4.93
N LEU A 32 4.80 -8.43 4.37
CA LEU A 32 5.03 -8.40 2.92
C LEU A 32 5.56 -9.75 2.39
N GLY A 33 6.45 -10.40 3.16
CA GLY A 33 6.92 -11.75 2.84
C GLY A 33 5.80 -12.78 2.84
N GLN A 34 4.89 -12.72 3.84
CA GLN A 34 3.70 -13.56 3.89
C GLN A 34 2.74 -13.28 2.72
N LEU A 35 2.47 -11.99 2.45
CA LEU A 35 1.58 -11.57 1.37
C LEU A 35 2.10 -12.06 0.00
N ARG A 36 3.41 -12.09 -0.21
CA ARG A 36 4.03 -12.55 -1.47
C ARG A 36 3.73 -14.02 -1.81
N VAL A 37 3.53 -14.86 -0.81
CA VAL A 37 3.29 -16.31 -0.99
C VAL A 37 1.83 -16.72 -0.84
N ASP A 38 0.97 -15.82 -0.35
CA ASP A 38 -0.45 -16.05 -0.12
C ASP A 38 -1.29 -15.56 -1.31
N GLN A 39 -1.68 -16.48 -2.19
CA GLN A 39 -2.44 -16.16 -3.39
C GLN A 39 -3.87 -15.69 -3.12
N ASP A 40 -4.52 -16.18 -2.05
CA ASP A 40 -5.84 -15.67 -1.68
C ASP A 40 -5.70 -14.23 -1.20
N ALA A 41 -4.72 -13.93 -0.34
CA ALA A 41 -4.47 -12.56 0.11
C ALA A 41 -4.15 -11.60 -1.05
N LEU A 42 -3.37 -12.03 -2.04
CA LEU A 42 -3.10 -11.23 -3.25
C LEU A 42 -4.36 -10.96 -4.07
N ASP A 43 -5.24 -11.96 -4.24
CA ASP A 43 -6.53 -11.78 -4.92
C ASP A 43 -7.43 -10.73 -4.24
N ARG A 44 -7.27 -10.54 -2.92
CA ARG A 44 -8.01 -9.54 -2.17
C ARG A 44 -7.53 -8.11 -2.39
N LEU A 45 -6.29 -7.88 -2.83
CA LEU A 45 -5.70 -6.54 -2.82
C LEU A 45 -6.43 -5.52 -3.70
N SER A 46 -7.11 -5.98 -4.76
CA SER A 46 -7.94 -5.15 -5.63
C SER A 46 -9.46 -5.30 -5.39
N GLN A 47 -9.86 -5.77 -4.20
CA GLN A 47 -11.28 -5.88 -3.83
C GLN A 47 -11.72 -4.63 -3.05
N VAL A 48 -12.79 -4.00 -3.51
CA VAL A 48 -13.35 -2.82 -2.85
C VAL A 48 -13.89 -3.21 -1.47
N ASP A 49 -13.46 -2.48 -0.44
CA ASP A 49 -13.91 -2.63 0.95
C ASP A 49 -13.65 -4.01 1.59
N TRP A 50 -12.70 -4.78 1.05
CA TRP A 50 -12.31 -6.03 1.69
C TRP A 50 -11.68 -5.78 3.05
N GLY A 51 -12.00 -6.61 4.04
CA GLY A 51 -11.36 -6.61 5.36
C GLY A 51 -12.05 -5.75 6.41
N GLY A 52 -12.88 -4.78 6.03
CA GLY A 52 -13.57 -3.90 6.98
C GLY A 52 -12.61 -3.02 7.79
N SER A 53 -12.74 -3.04 9.12
CA SER A 53 -11.90 -2.22 10.02
C SER A 53 -11.26 -3.08 11.11
N PRO A 54 -10.18 -2.62 11.76
CA PRO A 54 -9.56 -3.38 12.86
C PRO A 54 -10.54 -3.73 13.98
N ALA A 55 -11.45 -2.81 14.33
CA ALA A 55 -12.47 -3.03 15.35
C ALA A 55 -13.61 -3.96 14.87
N TRP A 56 -13.85 -4.02 13.55
CA TRP A 56 -14.90 -4.83 12.93
C TRP A 56 -14.39 -5.50 11.64
N PRO A 57 -13.52 -6.52 11.73
CA PRO A 57 -12.96 -7.17 10.55
C PRO A 57 -14.01 -7.95 9.77
N LYS A 58 -13.93 -7.91 8.45
CA LYS A 58 -14.84 -8.61 7.52
C LYS A 58 -14.06 -9.35 6.43
N PRO A 59 -13.91 -10.69 6.49
CA PRO A 59 -14.37 -11.61 7.55
C PRO A 59 -13.65 -11.39 8.90
N ARG A 60 -14.11 -12.04 9.99
CA ARG A 60 -13.49 -11.92 11.33
C ARG A 60 -12.01 -12.32 11.38
N THR A 61 -11.54 -13.08 10.39
CA THR A 61 -10.16 -13.50 10.23
C THR A 61 -9.32 -12.54 9.39
N ALA A 62 -9.92 -11.48 8.83
CA ALA A 62 -9.20 -10.50 8.02
C ALA A 62 -8.11 -9.81 8.87
N LYS A 63 -6.91 -9.73 8.31
CA LYS A 63 -5.73 -9.11 8.94
C LYS A 63 -5.40 -7.74 8.38
N PHE A 64 -6.08 -7.35 7.30
CA PHE A 64 -5.89 -6.09 6.62
C PHE A 64 -7.20 -5.62 6.01
N ASN A 65 -7.20 -4.38 5.54
CA ASN A 65 -8.21 -3.81 4.68
C ASN A 65 -7.53 -3.29 3.41
N THR A 66 -8.23 -3.38 2.30
CA THR A 66 -7.83 -2.72 1.06
C THR A 66 -8.94 -1.85 0.50
N GLY A 67 -8.59 -0.89 -0.34
CA GLY A 67 -9.55 -0.11 -1.10
C GLY A 67 -8.89 0.78 -2.15
N PRO A 68 -9.66 1.24 -3.13
CA PRO A 68 -9.13 2.13 -4.17
C PRO A 68 -8.64 3.44 -3.55
N TRP A 69 -7.51 3.95 -4.03
CA TRP A 69 -7.15 5.33 -3.78
C TRP A 69 -7.97 6.22 -4.72
N GLY A 70 -9.10 6.72 -4.22
CA GLY A 70 -10.11 7.40 -5.04
C GLY A 70 -9.59 8.56 -5.90
N ALA A 71 -8.72 9.44 -5.37
CA ALA A 71 -8.15 10.54 -6.16
C ALA A 71 -7.25 10.04 -7.30
N ALA A 72 -6.41 9.03 -7.03
CA ALA A 72 -5.58 8.40 -8.06
C ALA A 72 -6.39 7.69 -9.14
N GLN A 73 -7.46 6.98 -8.75
CA GLN A 73 -8.37 6.31 -9.68
C GLN A 73 -9.08 7.31 -10.60
N LYS A 74 -9.53 8.45 -10.07
CA LYS A 74 -10.09 9.56 -10.89
C LYS A 74 -9.07 10.15 -11.87
N ALA A 75 -7.78 10.02 -11.58
CA ALA A 75 -6.68 10.42 -12.44
C ALA A 75 -6.16 9.26 -13.32
N ASN A 76 -6.97 8.22 -13.55
CA ASN A 76 -6.67 7.05 -14.38
C ASN A 76 -5.44 6.24 -13.91
N MET A 77 -5.16 6.23 -12.61
CA MET A 77 -4.11 5.39 -12.03
C MET A 77 -4.76 4.26 -11.23
N ASN A 78 -4.45 3.00 -11.59
CA ASN A 78 -4.98 1.82 -10.91
C ASN A 78 -4.27 1.56 -9.56
N LEU A 79 -4.39 2.52 -8.65
CA LEU A 79 -3.75 2.51 -7.34
C LEU A 79 -4.73 2.13 -6.23
N TRP A 80 -4.20 1.31 -5.33
CA TRP A 80 -4.90 0.70 -4.21
C TRP A 80 -4.13 0.95 -2.93
N ARG A 81 -4.85 1.03 -1.82
CA ARG A 81 -4.30 1.23 -0.49
C ARG A 81 -4.57 -0.01 0.34
N LEU A 82 -3.51 -0.58 0.87
CA LEU A 82 -3.52 -1.63 1.88
C LEU A 82 -3.23 -1.04 3.28
N ARG A 83 -4.01 -1.47 4.27
CA ARG A 83 -3.87 -1.14 5.70
C ARG A 83 -3.93 -2.43 6.51
N PHE A 84 -2.88 -2.76 7.25
CA PHE A 84 -2.91 -3.87 8.21
C PHE A 84 -3.62 -3.50 9.51
N PHE A 85 -4.13 -4.51 10.22
CA PHE A 85 -4.81 -4.36 11.51
C PHE A 85 -3.89 -4.62 12.71
N ASP A 86 -2.64 -5.00 12.47
CA ASP A 86 -1.64 -5.20 13.49
C ASP A 86 -1.16 -3.86 14.06
N ASP A 87 -1.16 -3.73 15.38
CA ASP A 87 -0.95 -2.46 16.09
C ASP A 87 0.41 -1.83 15.80
N GLU A 88 1.47 -2.64 15.59
CA GLU A 88 2.82 -2.14 15.31
C GLU A 88 2.89 -1.41 13.96
N ILE A 89 2.00 -1.75 13.04
CA ILE A 89 2.00 -1.23 11.66
C ILE A 89 0.68 -0.56 11.27
N LEU A 90 -0.21 -0.34 12.24
CA LEU A 90 -1.56 0.20 12.04
C LEU A 90 -1.56 1.61 11.43
N GLY A 91 -0.51 2.40 11.72
CA GLY A 91 -0.29 3.74 11.18
C GLY A 91 0.19 3.77 9.73
N TYR A 92 0.68 2.64 9.21
CA TYR A 92 1.25 2.58 7.87
C TYR A 92 0.21 2.21 6.81
N ARG A 93 0.45 2.70 5.59
CA ARG A 93 -0.31 2.41 4.39
C ARG A 93 0.65 1.94 3.33
N ILE A 94 0.27 0.86 2.68
CA ILE A 94 1.01 0.32 1.56
C ILE A 94 0.23 0.69 0.31
N ILE A 95 0.87 1.39 -0.61
CA ILE A 95 0.26 1.77 -1.87
C ILE A 95 0.71 0.79 -2.94
N SER A 96 -0.25 0.11 -3.55
CA SER A 96 -0.01 -0.88 -4.60
C SER A 96 -0.67 -0.48 -5.91
N ALA A 97 -0.12 -0.97 -7.01
CA ALA A 97 -0.73 -0.94 -8.33
C ALA A 97 -0.98 -2.36 -8.82
N PHE A 98 -2.09 -2.58 -9.52
CA PHE A 98 -2.37 -3.86 -10.16
C PHE A 98 -2.26 -3.74 -11.68
N PHE A 99 -1.49 -4.63 -12.28
CA PHE A 99 -1.27 -4.76 -13.72
C PHE A 99 -1.92 -6.08 -14.19
N PRO A 100 -3.14 -6.02 -14.77
CA PRO A 100 -3.92 -7.22 -15.07
C PRO A 100 -3.30 -8.12 -16.15
N ARG A 101 -2.63 -7.53 -17.14
CA ARG A 101 -2.02 -8.27 -18.26
C ARG A 101 -0.93 -9.21 -17.77
N GLU A 102 -0.19 -8.79 -16.76
CA GLU A 102 0.92 -9.53 -16.14
C GLU A 102 0.47 -10.32 -14.89
N ASN A 103 -0.78 -10.16 -14.44
CA ASN A 103 -1.27 -10.63 -13.15
C ASN A 103 -0.32 -10.22 -12.00
N GLN A 104 0.06 -8.95 -11.97
CA GLN A 104 1.15 -8.49 -11.13
C GLN A 104 0.73 -7.32 -10.24
N TYR A 105 1.06 -7.42 -8.96
CA TYR A 105 1.00 -6.32 -8.01
C TYR A 105 2.38 -5.69 -7.85
N GLN A 106 2.40 -4.36 -7.88
CA GLN A 106 3.59 -3.55 -7.60
C GLN A 106 3.35 -2.74 -6.33
N ILE A 107 4.15 -2.94 -5.29
CA ILE A 107 4.16 -2.06 -4.11
C ILE A 107 5.00 -0.85 -4.44
N LEU A 108 4.38 0.33 -4.52
CA LEU A 108 5.04 1.58 -4.92
C LEU A 108 5.50 2.41 -3.74
N ALA A 109 4.83 2.30 -2.58
CA ALA A 109 5.23 3.01 -1.38
C ALA A 109 4.74 2.34 -0.10
N ILE A 110 5.47 2.57 0.99
CA ILE A 110 5.09 2.21 2.36
C ILE A 110 5.22 3.45 3.23
N VAL A 111 4.09 4.01 3.66
CA VAL A 111 4.07 5.38 4.20
C VAL A 111 3.23 5.47 5.45
N GLU A 112 3.67 6.28 6.41
CA GLU A 112 2.86 6.61 7.57
C GLU A 112 1.72 7.56 7.14
N LYS A 113 0.50 7.27 7.62
CA LYS A 113 -0.68 8.06 7.29
C LYS A 113 -0.81 9.23 8.25
N ALA A 114 -1.00 10.44 7.71
CA ALA A 114 -1.35 11.61 8.52
C ALA A 114 -2.63 11.40 9.33
N ASP A 115 -2.66 11.95 10.54
CA ASP A 115 -3.84 11.92 11.39
C ASP A 115 -4.96 12.80 10.81
N PHE A 116 -6.20 12.37 10.99
CA PHE A 116 -7.34 13.12 10.49
C PHE A 116 -7.50 14.42 11.28
N GLY A 117 -7.55 15.56 10.58
CA GLY A 117 -7.75 16.88 11.18
C GLY A 117 -6.48 17.58 11.69
N ALA A 118 -5.29 16.99 11.48
CA ALA A 118 -4.04 17.66 11.78
C ALA A 118 -3.72 18.72 10.71
N ILE A 119 -3.52 19.97 11.13
CA ILE A 119 -3.38 21.15 10.25
C ILE A 119 -1.96 21.23 9.62
N HIS A 120 -0.96 20.61 10.25
CA HIS A 120 0.45 20.63 9.81
C HIS A 120 1.09 19.23 9.83
N ASP A 121 0.32 18.21 9.46
CA ASP A 121 0.87 16.87 9.33
C ASP A 121 1.47 16.66 7.94
N GLU A 122 2.79 16.59 7.88
CA GLU A 122 3.55 16.35 6.65
C GLU A 122 3.52 14.88 6.20
N ARG A 123 2.89 13.99 6.98
CA ARG A 123 2.71 12.58 6.61
C ARG A 123 1.67 12.44 5.49
N PHE A 124 1.67 11.29 4.86
CA PHE A 124 0.87 11.02 3.67
C PHE A 124 -0.64 11.23 3.89
N ASN A 125 -1.30 11.93 2.96
CA ASN A 125 -2.71 12.33 3.10
C ASN A 125 -3.63 11.99 1.91
N TYR A 126 -3.14 11.23 0.91
CA TYR A 126 -3.87 10.90 -0.34
C TYR A 126 -4.12 12.05 -1.32
N GLU A 127 -3.71 13.28 -1.01
CA GLU A 127 -3.82 14.39 -1.96
C GLU A 127 -2.79 14.22 -3.08
N LEU A 128 -3.19 14.38 -4.33
CA LEU A 128 -2.28 14.18 -5.47
C LEU A 128 -1.16 15.21 -5.55
N SER A 129 -1.32 16.36 -4.88
CA SER A 129 -0.29 17.40 -4.74
C SER A 129 0.75 17.09 -3.66
N HIS A 130 0.51 16.10 -2.80
CA HIS A 130 1.45 15.73 -1.74
C HIS A 130 2.75 15.17 -2.35
N PRO A 131 3.95 15.50 -1.83
CA PRO A 131 5.23 15.05 -2.40
C PRO A 131 5.33 13.53 -2.60
N ILE A 132 4.91 12.75 -1.59
CA ILE A 132 4.81 11.29 -1.69
C ILE A 132 3.87 10.86 -2.82
N SER A 133 2.71 11.51 -3.00
CA SER A 133 1.77 11.18 -4.07
C SER A 133 2.35 11.45 -5.45
N ILE A 134 3.08 12.56 -5.60
CA ILE A 134 3.78 12.90 -6.84
C ILE A 134 4.82 11.83 -7.17
N ARG A 135 5.62 11.39 -6.18
CA ARG A 135 6.58 10.29 -6.34
C ARG A 135 5.88 9.02 -6.80
N ILE A 136 4.84 8.57 -6.08
CA ILE A 136 4.08 7.36 -6.43
C ILE A 136 3.50 7.45 -7.85
N ALA A 137 2.95 8.61 -8.22
CA ALA A 137 2.40 8.83 -9.56
C ALA A 137 3.48 8.78 -10.64
N SER A 138 4.69 9.27 -10.38
CA SER A 138 5.84 9.14 -11.29
C SER A 138 6.19 7.67 -11.50
N SER A 139 6.44 6.93 -10.42
CA SER A 139 6.82 5.51 -10.48
C SER A 139 5.73 4.67 -11.16
N TYR A 140 4.45 4.96 -10.91
CA TYR A 140 3.33 4.31 -11.60
C TYR A 140 3.36 4.55 -13.11
N ARG A 141 3.55 5.79 -13.55
CA ARG A 141 3.57 6.14 -14.99
C ARG A 141 4.77 5.52 -15.70
N GLU A 142 5.93 5.50 -15.06
CA GLU A 142 7.13 4.83 -15.57
C GLU A 142 6.87 3.33 -15.77
N LEU A 143 6.25 2.67 -14.79
CA LEU A 143 5.87 1.25 -14.91
C LEU A 143 4.86 1.02 -16.04
N VAL A 144 3.82 1.85 -16.13
CA VAL A 144 2.84 1.77 -17.23
C VAL A 144 3.56 1.86 -18.57
N ASN A 145 4.44 2.83 -18.77
CA ASN A 145 5.20 2.98 -20.02
C ASN A 145 6.10 1.78 -20.35
N ASN A 146 6.52 0.99 -19.36
CA ASN A 146 7.32 -0.21 -19.57
C ASN A 146 6.47 -1.46 -19.89
N PHE A 147 5.18 -1.46 -19.53
CA PHE A 147 4.25 -2.56 -19.80
C PHE A 147 3.45 -2.39 -21.12
N TRP A 148 3.58 -1.23 -21.77
CA TRP A 148 3.00 -0.91 -23.08
C TRP A 148 4.06 -0.79 -24.16
#